data_AF-A0A0S4IR38-F1
#
_entry.id   AF-A0A0S4IR38-F1
#
_cell.length_a   1.000
_cell.length_b   1.000
_cell.length_c   1.000
_cell.angle_alpha   90.00
_cell.angle_beta   90.00
_cell.angle_gamma   90.00
#
_symmetry.space_group_name_H-M   'P 1'
#
loop_
_entity.id
_entity.type
_entity.pdbx_description
1 polymer ?
#
loop_
_entity_poly.entity_id
_entity_poly.type
_entity_poly.pdbx_seq_one_letter_code
_entity_poly.pdbx_strand_id
1 'polypeptide(L)'
;MSQVSISQRRQPAKKCAIITPIGDAPFEVEFSVHQPSKSFRKTDIEPAFPDAISFRHQPLFCVVTFQLANYIFGIDSDANISKDADGTSSDIQEPSNSINTFSMISSDDRTIGYKDVARDRYFYFMKRLKGACEIAMQEICTGSVVNPPDEEPLERDSTAQPPSLWVDWTDPATGLPILGQCGPTTYCESDAIEQLMVCDIVVVAGNGGACRMIQHERWGVDVYPATGFVSVPSFEVLQRGFDLLLQAPEFKIVS
;
A
#
# COMPACT_ATOMS: atom_id res chain seq x y z
N MET A 1 23.39 18.87 -32.04
CA MET A 1 23.03 19.15 -30.63
C MET A 1 21.86 18.25 -30.28
N SER A 2 22.13 17.25 -29.46
CA SER A 2 21.25 16.14 -29.11
C SER A 2 20.09 16.60 -28.22
N GLN A 3 18.88 16.23 -28.61
CA GLN A 3 17.66 16.35 -27.81
C GLN A 3 17.71 15.35 -26.65
N VAL A 4 17.39 15.82 -25.44
CA VAL A 4 16.98 14.96 -24.33
C VAL A 4 15.52 15.29 -24.05
N SER A 5 14.63 14.47 -24.62
CA SER A 5 13.22 14.46 -24.27
C SER A 5 13.06 13.64 -22.98
N ILE A 6 12.99 14.32 -21.84
CA ILE A 6 12.57 13.68 -20.59
C ILE A 6 11.06 13.43 -20.72
N SER A 7 10.73 12.18 -21.06
CA SER A 7 9.37 11.66 -21.01
C SER A 7 8.85 11.83 -19.58
N GLN A 8 7.90 12.76 -19.40
CA GLN A 8 7.13 12.91 -18.18
C GLN A 8 6.38 11.60 -17.92
N ARG A 9 6.94 10.75 -17.05
CA ARG A 9 6.19 9.66 -16.41
C ARG A 9 5.04 10.33 -15.66
N ARG A 10 3.82 10.24 -16.21
CA ARG A 10 2.59 10.60 -15.47
C ARG A 10 2.59 9.77 -14.20
N GLN A 11 2.84 10.39 -13.05
CA GLN A 11 2.65 9.71 -11.77
C GLN A 11 1.16 9.35 -11.66
N PRO A 12 0.82 8.10 -11.31
CA PRO A 12 -0.57 7.73 -11.09
C PRO A 12 -1.14 8.57 -9.92
N ALA A 13 -2.44 8.86 -9.98
CA ALA A 13 -3.11 9.63 -8.94
C ALA A 13 -3.03 8.89 -7.60
N LYS A 14 -2.32 9.46 -6.61
CA LYS A 14 -2.33 9.00 -5.22
C LYS A 14 -3.74 9.19 -4.65
N LYS A 15 -4.28 8.22 -3.91
CA LYS A 15 -5.56 8.34 -3.20
C LYS A 15 -5.35 8.02 -1.72
N CYS A 16 -5.68 8.93 -0.81
CA CYS A 16 -5.62 8.70 0.63
C CYS A 16 -6.98 8.22 1.14
N ALA A 17 -7.02 7.25 2.06
CA ALA A 17 -8.24 6.81 2.73
C ALA A 17 -7.98 6.57 4.22
N ILE A 18 -8.95 6.83 5.08
CA ILE A 18 -8.89 6.39 6.48
C ILE A 18 -9.68 5.09 6.59
N ILE A 19 -9.04 4.05 7.11
CA ILE A 19 -9.69 2.77 7.33
C ILE A 19 -10.07 2.72 8.80
N THR A 20 -11.35 2.49 9.08
CA THR A 20 -11.84 2.27 10.43
C THR A 20 -12.42 0.85 10.49
N PRO A 21 -11.61 -0.18 10.76
CA PRO A 21 -12.12 -1.53 10.93
C PRO A 21 -13.20 -1.52 11.99
N ILE A 22 -14.24 -2.32 11.78
CA ILE A 22 -15.28 -2.51 12.78
C ILE A 22 -14.66 -3.15 14.01
N GLY A 23 -14.59 -2.39 15.12
CA GLY A 23 -14.13 -2.88 16.41
C GLY A 23 -12.73 -2.45 16.85
N ASP A 24 -11.96 -1.77 15.99
CA ASP A 24 -10.61 -1.29 16.30
C ASP A 24 -10.49 0.23 16.25
N ALA A 25 -9.41 0.76 16.84
CA ALA A 25 -9.04 2.17 16.69
C ALA A 25 -8.85 2.52 15.20
N PRO A 26 -9.38 3.67 14.75
CA PRO A 26 -9.21 4.11 13.36
C PRO A 26 -7.72 4.23 13.03
N PHE A 27 -7.35 3.89 11.79
CA PHE A 27 -5.99 4.07 11.31
C PHE A 27 -5.98 4.66 9.90
N GLU A 28 -5.01 5.55 9.66
CA GLU A 28 -4.84 6.20 8.38
C GLU A 28 -4.02 5.28 7.46
N VAL A 29 -4.54 5.03 6.26
CA VAL A 29 -3.85 4.26 5.21
C VAL A 29 -3.82 5.06 3.92
N GLU A 30 -2.65 5.50 3.53
CA GLU A 30 -2.47 5.98 2.18
C GLU A 30 -2.26 4.77 1.28
N PHE A 31 -2.92 4.73 0.12
CA PHE A 31 -2.62 3.70 -0.88
C PHE A 31 -2.46 4.31 -2.27
N SER A 32 -1.68 3.62 -3.09
CA SER A 32 -1.45 4.02 -4.47
C SER A 32 -1.43 2.79 -5.36
N VAL A 33 -1.91 2.97 -6.59
CA VAL A 33 -2.01 1.91 -7.58
C VAL A 33 -1.06 2.21 -8.72
N HIS A 34 -0.18 1.27 -9.00
CA HIS A 34 0.85 1.41 -10.03
C HIS A 34 0.73 0.27 -11.02
N GLN A 35 0.95 0.56 -12.30
CA GLN A 35 1.15 -0.50 -13.28
C GLN A 35 2.65 -0.72 -13.44
N PRO A 36 3.22 -1.85 -12.95
CA PRO A 36 4.65 -2.10 -13.06
C PRO A 36 5.09 -2.24 -14.52
N SER A 37 6.36 -1.92 -14.77
CA SER A 37 6.97 -2.21 -16.06
C SER A 37 7.06 -3.73 -16.30
N LYS A 38 7.12 -4.16 -17.56
CA LYS A 38 7.32 -5.58 -17.90
C LYS A 38 8.61 -6.15 -17.32
N SER A 39 9.66 -5.32 -17.24
CA SER A 39 10.94 -5.73 -16.64
C SER A 39 10.74 -6.02 -15.16
N PHE A 40 10.21 -5.06 -14.41
CA PHE A 40 9.95 -5.18 -12.97
C PHE A 40 9.08 -6.40 -12.64
N ARG A 41 8.01 -6.62 -13.42
CA ARG A 41 7.19 -7.82 -13.28
C ARG A 41 8.02 -9.10 -13.38
N LYS A 42 8.91 -9.20 -14.36
CA LYS A 42 9.72 -10.39 -14.62
C LYS A 42 10.86 -10.58 -13.62
N THR A 43 11.45 -9.49 -13.12
CA THR A 43 12.63 -9.54 -12.25
C THR A 43 12.30 -9.58 -10.77
N ASP A 44 11.22 -8.92 -10.36
CA ASP A 44 10.92 -8.70 -8.94
C ASP A 44 9.64 -9.44 -8.51
N ILE A 45 8.63 -9.49 -9.37
CA ILE A 45 7.32 -10.08 -9.02
C ILE A 45 7.27 -11.58 -9.33
N GLU A 46 7.45 -11.99 -10.59
CA GLU A 46 7.32 -13.40 -11.01
C GLU A 46 8.26 -14.37 -10.26
N PRO A 47 9.51 -14.00 -9.90
CA PRO A 47 10.38 -14.86 -9.11
C PRO A 47 9.93 -15.03 -7.66
N ALA A 48 9.23 -14.06 -7.08
CA ALA A 48 8.65 -14.17 -5.73
C ALA A 48 7.25 -14.81 -5.76
N PHE A 49 6.47 -14.54 -6.82
CA PHE A 49 5.09 -14.96 -7.04
C PHE A 49 4.94 -15.74 -8.37
N PRO A 50 5.32 -17.03 -8.42
CA PRO A 50 5.27 -17.82 -9.65
C PRO A 50 3.88 -17.92 -10.28
N ASP A 51 2.82 -17.89 -9.46
CA ASP A 51 1.43 -17.92 -9.94
C ASP A 51 1.08 -16.73 -10.84
N ALA A 52 1.78 -15.59 -10.69
CA ALA A 52 1.61 -14.41 -11.52
C ALA A 52 1.95 -14.66 -13.01
N ILE A 53 2.75 -15.68 -13.31
CA ILE A 53 3.15 -16.04 -14.69
C ILE A 53 1.93 -16.50 -15.49
N SER A 54 0.99 -17.21 -14.86
CA SER A 54 -0.26 -17.67 -15.49
C SER A 54 -1.14 -16.51 -15.97
N PHE A 55 -0.90 -15.30 -15.44
CA PHE A 55 -1.66 -14.09 -15.75
C PHE A 55 -0.83 -13.08 -16.56
N ARG A 56 0.28 -13.48 -17.19
CA ARG A 56 1.19 -12.59 -17.95
C ARG A 56 0.54 -11.85 -19.12
N HIS A 57 -0.57 -12.39 -19.62
CA HIS A 57 -1.32 -11.82 -20.73
C HIS A 57 -2.30 -10.73 -20.29
N GLN A 58 -2.49 -10.55 -18.99
CA GLN A 58 -3.36 -9.54 -18.40
C GLN A 58 -2.57 -8.38 -17.79
N PRO A 59 -3.19 -7.19 -17.71
CA PRO A 59 -2.69 -6.10 -16.88
C PRO A 59 -2.47 -6.54 -15.44
N LEU A 60 -1.29 -6.22 -14.90
CA LEU A 60 -0.95 -6.38 -13.51
C LEU A 60 -0.88 -5.00 -12.86
N PHE A 61 -1.38 -4.88 -11.64
CA PHE A 61 -1.33 -3.67 -10.84
C PHE A 61 -0.71 -3.97 -9.47
N CYS A 62 0.17 -3.08 -9.02
CA CYS A 62 0.73 -3.07 -7.69
C CYS A 62 -0.07 -2.09 -6.83
N VAL A 63 -0.55 -2.54 -5.68
CA VAL A 63 -1.27 -1.75 -4.69
C VAL A 63 -0.33 -1.54 -3.51
N VAL A 64 0.26 -0.36 -3.40
CA VAL A 64 1.18 -0.01 -2.32
C VAL A 64 0.39 0.71 -1.24
N THR A 65 0.50 0.25 -0.01
CA THR A 65 -0.12 0.86 1.17
C THR A 65 0.94 1.41 2.11
N PHE A 66 0.65 2.53 2.76
CA PHE A 66 1.46 3.11 3.83
C PHE A 66 0.57 3.28 5.06
N GLN A 67 1.00 2.75 6.19
CA GLN A 67 0.31 2.93 7.47
C GLN A 67 1.16 3.78 8.39
N LEU A 68 0.56 4.80 8.99
CA LEU A 68 1.25 5.74 9.86
C LEU A 68 1.48 5.14 11.27
N ALA A 69 2.70 5.27 11.80
CA ALA A 69 3.11 4.69 13.08
C ALA A 69 2.79 5.55 14.32
N ASN A 70 1.95 6.59 14.18
CA ASN A 70 1.65 7.58 15.22
C ASN A 70 1.17 7.00 16.56
N TYR A 71 0.60 5.79 16.58
CA TYR A 71 0.05 5.20 17.81
C TYR A 71 1.13 4.71 18.81
N ILE A 72 2.38 4.49 18.38
CA ILE A 72 3.40 3.88 19.24
C ILE A 72 3.80 4.77 20.43
N PHE A 73 3.68 6.10 20.33
CA PHE A 73 4.27 6.99 21.34
C PHE A 73 3.30 7.70 22.25
N GLY A 74 1.99 7.58 22.06
CA GLY A 74 1.06 8.38 22.84
C GLY A 74 1.51 9.85 22.86
N ILE A 75 1.70 10.44 21.67
CA ILE A 75 1.66 11.89 21.61
C ILE A 75 0.21 12.21 21.97
N ASP A 76 -0.03 12.36 23.27
CA ASP A 76 -1.18 13.06 23.81
C ASP A 76 -1.18 14.40 23.09
N SER A 77 -1.95 14.49 22.02
CA SER A 77 -2.21 15.75 21.33
C SER A 77 -2.92 16.76 22.24
N ASP A 78 -3.29 16.35 23.47
CA ASP A 78 -4.10 17.12 24.40
C ASP A 78 -3.56 17.23 25.85
N ALA A 79 -2.31 16.86 26.16
CA ALA A 79 -1.80 16.94 27.54
C ALA A 79 -0.79 18.08 27.78
N ASN A 80 -1.31 19.19 28.33
CA ASN A 80 -0.64 20.22 29.15
C ASN A 80 0.12 21.37 28.48
N ILE A 81 -0.63 22.27 27.81
CA ILE A 81 -0.40 23.72 28.00
C ILE A 81 -1.06 24.09 29.34
N SER A 82 -0.39 23.77 30.46
CA SER A 82 -0.73 24.40 31.73
C SER A 82 -0.12 25.80 31.74
N LYS A 83 -0.99 26.81 31.83
CA LYS A 83 -0.60 28.19 32.13
C LYS A 83 -0.33 28.28 33.62
N ASP A 84 0.87 27.95 34.06
CA ASP A 84 1.33 28.38 35.38
C ASP A 84 2.51 29.33 35.20
N ALA A 85 2.16 30.62 35.36
CA ALA A 85 3.11 31.68 35.62
C ALA A 85 3.49 31.60 37.10
N ASP A 86 4.75 31.31 37.41
CA ASP A 86 5.57 32.12 38.32
C ASP A 86 6.95 31.48 38.56
N GLY A 87 7.96 32.33 38.68
CA GLY A 87 9.12 32.07 39.55
C GLY A 87 10.36 31.43 38.94
N THR A 88 11.27 32.29 38.46
CA THR A 88 12.74 32.20 38.60
C THR A 88 13.39 30.84 38.96
N SER A 89 14.03 30.20 37.97
CA SER A 89 15.28 29.46 38.16
C SER A 89 16.10 29.51 36.87
N SER A 90 17.36 29.94 36.98
CA SER A 90 18.33 29.97 35.90
C SER A 90 19.00 28.60 35.79
N ASP A 91 18.35 27.68 35.08
CA ASP A 91 18.99 26.49 34.55
C ASP A 91 18.98 26.58 33.02
N ILE A 92 20.17 26.42 32.43
CA ILE A 92 20.35 26.35 30.99
C ILE A 92 19.70 25.04 30.53
N GLN A 93 18.43 25.10 30.17
CA GLN A 93 17.79 24.08 29.35
C GLN A 93 18.37 24.20 27.95
N GLU A 94 19.22 23.25 27.59
CA GLU A 94 19.48 22.96 26.18
C GLU A 94 18.13 22.72 25.49
N PRO A 95 17.88 23.29 24.30
CA PRO A 95 16.65 23.05 23.59
C PRO A 95 16.64 21.58 23.16
N SER A 96 15.88 20.75 23.88
CA SER A 96 15.58 19.36 23.54
C SER A 96 14.64 19.30 22.33
N ASN A 97 15.07 19.85 21.20
CA ASN A 97 14.53 19.54 19.88
C ASN A 97 15.17 18.25 19.36
N SER A 98 15.23 17.21 20.20
CA SER A 98 15.56 15.86 19.74
C SER A 98 14.38 15.37 18.93
N ILE A 99 14.42 15.65 17.62
CA ILE A 99 13.53 15.07 16.62
C ILE A 99 13.42 13.57 16.91
N ASN A 100 12.17 13.14 17.10
CA ASN A 100 11.77 11.81 17.52
C ASN A 100 12.64 10.72 16.88
N THR A 101 13.29 9.96 17.76
CA THR A 101 13.97 8.70 17.44
C THR A 101 13.12 7.86 16.49
N PHE A 102 13.70 7.52 15.35
CA PHE A 102 13.16 6.65 14.30
C PHE A 102 12.40 5.44 14.88
N SER A 103 11.08 5.58 15.01
CA SER A 103 10.28 4.64 15.78
C SER A 103 10.29 3.24 15.20
N MET A 104 10.03 3.19 13.89
CA MET A 104 9.84 1.95 13.15
C MET A 104 11.13 1.13 13.04
N ILE A 105 12.27 1.71 13.39
CA ILE A 105 13.58 1.05 13.38
C ILE A 105 13.81 0.26 14.65
N SER A 106 13.20 0.69 15.76
CA SER A 106 13.38 0.00 17.03
C SER A 106 12.80 -1.41 16.98
N SER A 107 13.41 -2.30 17.77
CA SER A 107 12.94 -3.66 17.99
C SER A 107 12.39 -3.82 19.42
N ASP A 108 11.86 -2.74 19.99
CA ASP A 108 11.17 -2.82 21.28
C ASP A 108 9.78 -3.46 21.13
N ASP A 109 9.25 -3.99 22.23
CA ASP A 109 7.99 -4.73 22.25
C ASP A 109 6.81 -3.90 21.70
N ARG A 110 6.83 -2.57 21.87
CA ARG A 110 5.77 -1.70 21.37
C ARG A 110 5.82 -1.60 19.85
N THR A 111 7.01 -1.45 19.29
CA THR A 111 7.20 -1.38 17.84
C THR A 111 6.94 -2.72 17.17
N ILE A 112 7.32 -3.83 17.80
CA ILE A 112 6.95 -5.18 17.34
C ILE A 112 5.43 -5.34 17.33
N GLY A 113 4.76 -5.01 18.44
CA GLY A 113 3.30 -5.10 18.54
C GLY A 113 2.58 -4.24 17.50
N TYR A 114 3.07 -3.02 17.23
CA TYR A 114 2.52 -2.20 16.15
C TYR A 114 2.71 -2.83 14.77
N LYS A 115 3.90 -3.35 14.45
CA LYS A 115 4.18 -4.00 13.16
C LYS A 115 3.24 -5.19 12.92
N ASP A 116 2.98 -5.99 13.95
CA ASP A 116 2.03 -7.10 13.85
C ASP A 116 0.60 -6.60 13.57
N VAL A 117 0.13 -5.58 14.30
CA VAL A 117 -1.20 -4.98 14.06
C VAL A 117 -1.29 -4.34 12.67
N ALA A 118 -0.25 -3.63 12.22
CA ALA A 118 -0.20 -3.03 10.89
C ALA A 118 -0.22 -4.11 9.80
N ARG A 119 0.49 -5.22 9.99
CA ARG A 119 0.45 -6.38 9.09
C ARG A 119 -0.96 -6.96 8.99
N ASP A 120 -1.64 -7.16 10.12
CA ASP A 120 -3.00 -7.72 10.12
C ASP A 120 -4.01 -6.80 9.42
N ARG A 121 -3.90 -5.49 9.66
CA ARG A 121 -4.67 -4.45 8.97
C ARG A 121 -4.45 -4.46 7.47
N TYR A 122 -3.20 -4.61 7.03
CA TYR A 122 -2.87 -4.74 5.62
C TYR A 122 -3.48 -6.01 5.00
N PHE A 123 -3.38 -7.15 5.67
CA PHE A 123 -4.00 -8.38 5.19
C PHE A 123 -5.52 -8.28 5.12
N TYR A 124 -6.14 -7.60 6.08
CA TYR A 124 -7.56 -7.30 6.04
C TYR A 124 -7.91 -6.45 4.82
N PHE A 125 -7.19 -5.35 4.57
CA PHE A 125 -7.37 -4.50 3.39
C PHE A 125 -7.30 -5.31 2.09
N MET A 126 -6.25 -6.12 1.92
CA MET A 126 -6.06 -6.91 0.70
C MET A 126 -7.14 -7.99 0.50
N LYS A 127 -7.59 -8.64 1.58
CA LYS A 127 -8.72 -9.59 1.51
C LYS A 127 -10.01 -8.91 1.07
N ARG A 128 -10.30 -7.70 1.58
CA ARG A 128 -11.49 -6.93 1.19
C ARG A 128 -11.38 -6.46 -0.26
N LEU A 129 -10.21 -5.97 -0.68
CA LEU A 129 -9.97 -5.58 -2.07
C LEU A 129 -10.16 -6.76 -3.03
N LYS A 130 -9.64 -7.96 -2.68
CA LYS A 130 -9.85 -9.18 -3.46
C LYS A 130 -11.35 -9.48 -3.65
N GLY A 131 -12.12 -9.52 -2.56
CA GLY A 131 -13.56 -9.78 -2.64
C GLY A 131 -14.32 -8.71 -3.43
N ALA A 132 -13.92 -7.45 -3.32
CA ALA A 132 -14.52 -6.36 -4.09
C ALA A 132 -14.22 -6.47 -5.60
N CYS A 133 -12.99 -6.86 -5.97
CA CYS A 133 -12.63 -7.14 -7.36
C CYS A 133 -13.38 -8.36 -7.94
N GLU A 134 -13.66 -9.38 -7.12
CA GLU A 134 -14.49 -10.53 -7.52
C GLU A 134 -15.92 -10.10 -7.86
N ILE A 135 -16.54 -9.28 -7.02
CA ILE A 135 -17.87 -8.72 -7.25
C ILE A 135 -17.86 -7.84 -8.52
N ALA A 136 -16.88 -6.94 -8.65
CA ALA A 136 -16.74 -6.07 -9.81
C ALA A 136 -16.61 -6.86 -11.12
N MET A 137 -15.80 -7.93 -11.11
CA MET A 137 -15.64 -8.81 -12.26
C MET A 137 -16.97 -9.49 -12.61
N GLN A 138 -17.75 -9.95 -11.63
CA GLN A 138 -19.06 -10.53 -11.86
C GLN A 138 -20.07 -9.52 -12.43
N GLU A 139 -20.14 -8.31 -11.88
CA GLU A 139 -21.03 -7.23 -12.36
C GLU A 139 -20.78 -6.90 -13.84
N ILE A 140 -19.50 -6.73 -14.20
CA ILE A 140 -19.08 -6.35 -15.56
C ILE A 140 -19.28 -7.51 -16.54
N CYS A 141 -18.93 -8.74 -16.16
CA CYS A 141 -19.01 -9.89 -17.06
C CYS A 141 -20.45 -10.38 -17.31
N THR A 142 -21.34 -10.19 -16.33
CA THR A 142 -22.76 -10.54 -16.47
C THR A 142 -23.58 -9.47 -17.18
N GLY A 143 -23.02 -8.28 -17.45
CA GLY A 143 -23.76 -7.16 -18.04
C GLY A 143 -24.84 -6.60 -17.11
N SER A 144 -24.68 -6.77 -15.79
CA SER A 144 -25.62 -6.20 -14.80
C SER A 144 -25.37 -4.71 -14.55
N VAL A 145 -24.30 -4.16 -15.11
CA VAL A 145 -24.20 -2.71 -15.34
C VAL A 145 -25.16 -2.39 -16.47
N VAL A 146 -26.25 -1.69 -16.15
CA VAL A 146 -27.24 -1.23 -17.13
C VAL A 146 -26.50 -0.46 -18.22
N ASN A 147 -26.28 -1.08 -19.36
CA ASN A 147 -25.79 -0.36 -20.53
C ASN A 147 -26.80 0.77 -20.83
N PRO A 148 -26.33 1.99 -21.18
CA PRO A 148 -27.23 2.98 -21.76
C PRO A 148 -27.96 2.34 -22.95
N PRO A 149 -29.25 2.65 -23.16
CA PRO A 149 -30.17 1.88 -24.01
C PRO A 149 -29.81 1.77 -25.51
N ASP A 150 -28.69 2.34 -25.96
CA ASP A 150 -28.38 2.55 -27.37
C ASP A 150 -27.13 1.80 -27.89
N GLU A 151 -26.45 0.97 -27.09
CA GLU A 151 -25.33 0.15 -27.59
C GLU A 151 -25.74 -1.30 -27.88
N GLU A 152 -25.67 -1.69 -29.16
CA GLU A 152 -25.96 -3.07 -29.57
C GLU A 152 -24.97 -4.07 -28.94
N PRO A 153 -25.43 -5.24 -28.48
CA PRO A 153 -24.57 -6.24 -27.86
C PRO A 153 -23.55 -6.78 -28.87
N LEU A 154 -22.27 -6.47 -28.69
CA LEU A 154 -21.17 -7.12 -29.38
C LEU A 154 -21.21 -8.64 -29.13
N GLU A 155 -21.26 -9.43 -30.20
CA GLU A 155 -21.23 -10.90 -30.15
C GLU A 155 -20.02 -11.38 -29.33
N ARG A 156 -20.27 -12.10 -28.22
CA ARG A 156 -19.20 -12.67 -27.39
C ARG A 156 -18.58 -13.86 -28.13
N ASP A 157 -17.28 -13.76 -28.41
CA ASP A 157 -16.48 -14.87 -28.93
C ASP A 157 -16.52 -16.06 -27.95
N SER A 158 -17.12 -17.16 -28.38
CA SER A 158 -17.31 -18.39 -27.59
C SER A 158 -16.01 -19.16 -27.31
N THR A 159 -14.88 -18.70 -27.86
CA THR A 159 -13.55 -19.26 -27.61
C THR A 159 -12.75 -18.51 -26.53
N ALA A 160 -13.26 -17.37 -26.03
CA ALA A 160 -12.59 -16.59 -25.00
C ALA A 160 -12.59 -17.33 -23.66
N GLN A 161 -11.40 -17.55 -23.09
CA GLN A 161 -11.27 -18.03 -21.71
C GLN A 161 -12.07 -17.10 -20.78
N PRO A 162 -12.72 -17.66 -19.74
CA PRO A 162 -13.44 -16.84 -18.78
C PRO A 162 -12.48 -15.81 -18.17
N PRO A 163 -12.94 -14.56 -17.98
CA PRO A 163 -12.15 -13.52 -17.33
C PRO A 163 -11.69 -14.04 -15.97
N SER A 164 -10.37 -14.00 -15.75
CA SER A 164 -9.75 -14.53 -14.54
C SER A 164 -9.16 -13.38 -13.73
N LEU A 165 -9.37 -13.46 -12.42
CA LEU A 165 -8.80 -12.58 -11.41
C LEU A 165 -7.65 -13.31 -10.72
N TRP A 166 -6.53 -12.62 -10.53
CA TRP A 166 -5.50 -13.05 -9.60
C TRP A 166 -5.21 -11.91 -8.63
N VAL A 167 -5.19 -12.25 -7.35
CA VAL A 167 -4.78 -11.34 -6.28
C VAL A 167 -3.87 -12.11 -5.35
N ASP A 168 -2.76 -11.50 -5.00
CA ASP A 168 -1.86 -11.97 -3.95
C ASP A 168 -1.20 -10.75 -3.30
N TRP A 169 -0.52 -10.95 -2.18
CA TRP A 169 0.24 -9.92 -1.53
C TRP A 169 1.41 -10.51 -0.76
N THR A 170 2.43 -9.69 -0.54
CA THR A 170 3.57 -10.09 0.27
C THR A 170 3.25 -9.98 1.76
N ASP A 171 3.82 -10.85 2.58
CA ASP A 171 4.01 -10.58 4.00
C ASP A 171 5.19 -9.59 4.16
N PRO A 172 4.97 -8.34 4.59
CA PRO A 172 6.06 -7.36 4.67
C PRO A 172 7.18 -7.77 5.63
N ALA A 173 6.92 -8.70 6.57
CA ALA A 173 7.93 -9.21 7.48
C ALA A 173 8.89 -10.23 6.83
N THR A 174 8.43 -10.96 5.80
CA THR A 174 9.20 -12.07 5.20
C THR A 174 9.48 -11.89 3.71
N GLY A 175 8.74 -11.03 3.03
CA GLY A 175 8.77 -10.87 1.58
C GLY A 175 8.10 -12.01 0.82
N LEU A 176 7.42 -12.94 1.50
CA LEU A 176 6.83 -14.14 0.88
C LEU A 176 5.36 -13.91 0.45
N PRO A 177 4.88 -14.61 -0.58
CA PRO A 177 3.46 -14.61 -0.94
C PRO A 177 2.57 -15.14 0.19
N ILE A 178 1.37 -14.55 0.34
CA ILE A 178 0.38 -14.97 1.34
C ILE A 178 -0.58 -16.03 0.80
N LEU A 179 -1.00 -15.92 -0.46
CA LEU A 179 -2.00 -16.82 -1.03
C LEU A 179 -1.39 -17.90 -1.93
N GLY A 180 -0.47 -17.52 -2.81
CA GLY A 180 0.14 -18.38 -3.81
C GLY A 180 1.33 -19.18 -3.30
N GLN A 181 1.97 -19.90 -4.22
CA GLN A 181 3.21 -20.61 -3.93
C GLN A 181 4.39 -19.64 -3.74
N CYS A 182 5.27 -19.92 -2.78
CA CYS A 182 6.54 -19.21 -2.64
C CYS A 182 7.47 -19.53 -3.82
N GLY A 183 7.97 -18.49 -4.47
CA GLY A 183 9.02 -18.64 -5.47
C GLY A 183 10.43 -18.77 -4.88
N PRO A 184 11.47 -18.84 -5.73
CA PRO A 184 12.86 -18.94 -5.30
C PRO A 184 13.43 -17.66 -4.64
N THR A 185 12.74 -16.53 -4.70
CA THR A 185 13.17 -15.25 -4.13
C THR A 185 12.12 -14.66 -3.20
N THR A 186 12.55 -13.75 -2.33
CA THR A 186 11.64 -12.89 -1.54
C THR A 186 11.40 -11.58 -2.27
N TYR A 187 10.25 -10.95 -2.01
CA TYR A 187 9.94 -9.60 -2.45
C TYR A 187 10.43 -8.59 -1.41
N CYS A 188 11.28 -7.66 -1.80
CA CYS A 188 11.81 -6.62 -0.91
C CYS A 188 11.00 -5.33 -1.07
N GLU A 189 10.22 -4.95 -0.05
CA GLU A 189 9.35 -3.76 -0.09
C GLU A 189 10.11 -2.47 -0.44
N SER A 190 11.27 -2.24 0.19
CA SER A 190 12.01 -1.00 -0.02
C SER A 190 12.59 -0.89 -1.43
N ASP A 191 13.14 -1.98 -1.97
CA ASP A 191 13.68 -2.03 -3.33
C ASP A 191 12.57 -1.91 -4.39
N ALA A 192 11.41 -2.52 -4.10
CA ALA A 192 10.27 -2.47 -4.99
C ALA A 192 9.62 -1.09 -5.06
N ILE A 193 9.36 -0.48 -3.91
CA ILE A 193 8.70 0.83 -3.83
C ILE A 193 9.57 1.91 -4.48
N GLU A 194 10.90 1.87 -4.32
CA GLU A 194 11.84 2.75 -5.03
C GLU A 194 11.69 2.68 -6.56
N GLN A 195 11.41 1.49 -7.08
CA GLN A 195 11.23 1.28 -8.53
C GLN A 195 9.83 1.66 -9.01
N LEU A 196 8.81 1.48 -8.17
CA LEU A 196 7.41 1.73 -8.50
C LEU A 196 7.04 3.21 -8.41
N MET A 197 7.57 3.93 -7.42
CA MET A 197 7.23 5.31 -7.15
C MET A 197 8.43 6.15 -6.74
N VAL A 198 8.31 7.47 -6.92
CA VAL A 198 9.33 8.41 -6.48
C VAL A 198 9.20 8.57 -4.97
N CYS A 199 9.97 7.78 -4.24
CA CYS A 199 10.14 7.87 -2.79
C CYS A 199 11.63 8.06 -2.48
N ASP A 200 11.91 8.83 -1.43
CA ASP A 200 13.26 8.91 -0.91
C ASP A 200 13.57 7.63 -0.13
N ILE A 201 14.80 7.13 -0.28
CA ILE A 201 15.32 5.98 0.46
C ILE A 201 16.33 6.48 1.48
N VAL A 202 16.08 6.16 2.74
CA VAL A 202 17.00 6.45 3.84
C VAL A 202 17.67 5.14 4.26
N VAL A 203 18.99 5.16 4.38
CA VAL A 203 19.74 4.03 4.92
C VAL A 203 20.03 4.32 6.38
N VAL A 204 19.53 3.45 7.27
CA VAL A 204 19.79 3.57 8.70
C VAL A 204 20.68 2.42 9.14
N ALA A 205 21.86 2.75 9.65
CA ALA A 205 22.80 1.81 10.22
C ALA A 205 22.56 1.68 11.72
N GLY A 206 22.40 0.45 12.19
CA GLY A 206 22.35 0.09 13.61
C GLY A 206 23.29 -1.07 13.93
N ASN A 207 23.27 -1.52 15.19
CA ASN A 207 24.10 -2.63 15.65
C ASN A 207 23.83 -3.95 14.89
N GLY A 208 22.66 -4.08 14.25
CA GLY A 208 22.28 -5.22 13.40
C GLY A 208 22.61 -5.07 11.92
N GLY A 209 23.34 -4.02 11.52
CA GLY A 209 23.65 -3.70 10.12
C GLY A 209 22.87 -2.50 9.58
N ALA A 210 22.95 -2.28 8.27
CA ALA A 210 22.25 -1.19 7.58
C ALA A 210 20.92 -1.68 7.00
N CYS A 211 19.84 -0.96 7.29
CA CYS A 211 18.52 -1.19 6.73
C CYS A 211 18.16 -0.07 5.75
N ARG A 212 17.51 -0.42 4.63
CA ARG A 212 16.93 0.54 3.68
C ARG A 212 15.49 0.81 4.07
N MET A 213 15.14 2.06 4.27
CA MET A 213 13.80 2.51 4.64
C MET A 213 13.21 3.43 3.59
N ILE A 214 11.89 3.33 3.41
CA ILE A 214 11.13 4.29 2.64
C ILE A 214 10.89 5.54 3.50
N GLN A 215 11.20 6.71 2.96
CA GLN A 215 10.76 7.99 3.50
C GLN A 215 9.55 8.48 2.71
N HIS A 216 8.39 8.44 3.38
CA HIS A 216 7.14 8.96 2.88
C HIS A 216 7.13 10.49 2.89
N GLU A 217 6.58 11.11 1.85
CA GLU A 217 6.58 12.57 1.67
C GLU A 217 5.89 13.32 2.82
N ARG A 218 4.78 12.78 3.32
CA ARG A 218 4.00 13.39 4.41
C ARG A 218 4.38 12.88 5.80
N TRP A 219 4.85 11.64 5.89
CA TRP A 219 4.96 10.90 7.16
C TRP A 219 6.41 10.55 7.53
N GLY A 220 7.37 10.99 6.71
CA GLY A 220 8.77 10.64 6.90
C GLY A 220 8.96 9.12 6.89
N VAL A 221 9.82 8.66 7.78
CA VAL A 221 10.21 7.24 7.93
C VAL A 221 9.30 6.47 8.90
N ASP A 222 8.31 7.11 9.50
CA ASP A 222 7.39 6.52 10.49
C ASP A 222 6.17 5.88 9.79
N VAL A 223 6.46 5.06 8.78
CA VAL A 223 5.46 4.36 7.97
C VAL A 223 5.73 2.86 7.93
N TYR A 224 4.66 2.08 7.85
CA TYR A 224 4.71 0.66 7.54
C TYR A 224 4.23 0.44 6.10
N PRO A 225 5.17 0.32 5.13
CA PRO A 225 4.83 0.05 3.74
C PRO A 225 4.46 -1.42 3.52
N ALA A 226 3.53 -1.67 2.61
CA ALA A 226 3.20 -3.03 2.16
C ALA A 226 2.65 -3.04 0.74
N THR A 227 3.02 -4.05 -0.07
CA THR A 227 2.67 -4.16 -1.49
C THR A 227 1.86 -5.40 -1.82
N GLY A 228 0.72 -5.17 -2.48
CA GLY A 228 -0.18 -6.19 -3.01
C GLY A 228 -0.21 -6.18 -4.53
N PHE A 229 -0.67 -7.28 -5.12
CA PHE A 229 -0.72 -7.47 -6.56
C PHE A 229 -2.11 -7.87 -7.00
N VAL A 230 -2.61 -7.23 -8.05
CA VAL A 230 -3.92 -7.52 -8.65
C VAL A 230 -3.76 -7.62 -10.15
N SER A 231 -4.08 -8.78 -10.73
CA SER A 231 -4.22 -8.97 -12.17
C SER A 231 -5.69 -9.12 -12.52
N VAL A 232 -6.18 -8.23 -13.36
CA VAL A 232 -7.58 -8.19 -13.82
C VAL A 232 -7.63 -7.96 -15.33
N PRO A 233 -8.73 -8.35 -16.01
CA PRO A 233 -8.86 -8.18 -17.46
C PRO A 233 -8.79 -6.70 -17.91
N SER A 234 -9.26 -5.77 -17.09
CA SER A 234 -9.24 -4.33 -17.39
C SER A 234 -9.07 -3.48 -16.13
N PHE A 235 -8.57 -2.25 -16.30
CA PHE A 235 -8.47 -1.28 -15.22
C PHE A 235 -9.86 -0.93 -14.62
N GLU A 236 -10.92 -1.04 -15.40
CA GLU A 236 -12.30 -0.80 -14.96
C GLU A 236 -12.71 -1.75 -13.83
N VAL A 237 -12.37 -3.04 -13.94
CA VAL A 237 -12.62 -4.02 -12.86
C VAL A 237 -11.93 -3.61 -11.58
N LEU A 238 -10.66 -3.17 -11.67
CA LEU A 238 -9.90 -2.73 -10.49
C LEU A 238 -10.50 -1.45 -9.90
N GLN A 239 -10.83 -0.46 -10.73
CA GLN A 239 -11.43 0.79 -10.29
C GLN A 239 -12.76 0.52 -9.58
N ARG A 240 -13.63 -0.31 -10.16
CA ARG A 240 -14.89 -0.72 -9.55
C ARG A 240 -14.68 -1.49 -8.25
N GLY A 241 -13.67 -2.36 -8.18
CA GLY A 241 -13.28 -3.05 -6.95
C GLY A 241 -12.89 -2.08 -5.84
N PHE A 242 -12.11 -1.03 -6.14
CA PHE A 242 -11.82 0.03 -5.18
C PHE A 242 -13.06 0.84 -4.80
N ASP A 243 -13.95 1.14 -5.73
CA ASP A 243 -15.17 1.89 -5.42
C ASP A 243 -16.06 1.11 -4.44
N LEU A 244 -16.22 -0.20 -4.67
CA LEU A 244 -16.94 -1.10 -3.76
C LEU A 244 -16.25 -1.21 -2.39
N LEU A 245 -14.93 -1.31 -2.37
CA LEU A 245 -14.14 -1.34 -1.14
C LEU A 245 -14.36 -0.07 -0.32
N LEU A 246 -14.26 1.10 -0.94
CA LEU A 246 -14.37 2.39 -0.27
C LEU A 246 -15.82 2.78 0.09
N GLN A 247 -16.82 2.13 -0.49
CA GLN A 247 -18.23 2.26 -0.11
C GLN A 247 -18.60 1.41 1.10
N ALA A 248 -17.77 0.43 1.48
CA ALA A 248 -18.05 -0.40 2.63
C ALA A 248 -17.97 0.44 3.93
N PRO A 249 -18.90 0.25 4.89
CA PRO A 249 -19.07 1.12 6.05
C PRO A 249 -17.84 1.21 6.97
N GLU A 250 -16.94 0.23 6.89
CA GLU A 250 -15.66 0.19 7.59
C GLU A 250 -14.56 1.06 6.94
N PHE A 251 -14.80 1.66 5.77
CA PHE A 251 -13.88 2.59 5.10
C PHE A 251 -14.43 4.02 5.14
N LYS A 252 -13.61 4.97 5.58
CA LYS A 252 -13.94 6.39 5.61
C LYS A 252 -12.90 7.18 4.81
N ILE A 253 -13.26 7.64 3.63
CA ILE A 253 -12.37 8.49 2.84
C ILE A 253 -12.15 9.81 3.59
N VAL A 254 -10.88 10.20 3.75
CA VAL A 254 -10.51 11.53 4.26
C VAL A 254 -9.79 12.25 3.15
N SER A 255 -10.46 13.30 2.65
CA SER A 255 -10.03 14.15 1.55
C SER A 255 -9.15 15.29 2.03
#